data_AF-A0A955KSX5-F1
#
_entry.id   AF-A0A955KSX5-F1
#
_cell.length_a   1.000
_cell.length_b   1.000
_cell.length_c   1.000
_cell.angle_alpha   90.00
_cell.angle_beta   90.00
_cell.angle_gamma   90.00
#
_symmetry.space_group_name_H-M   'P 1'
#
loop_
_entity.id
_entity.type
_entity.pdbx_description
1 polymer ?
#
loop_
_entity_poly.entity_id
_entity_poly.type
_entity_poly.pdbx_seq_one_letter_code
_entity_poly.pdbx_strand_id
1 'polypeptide(L)' 'MKRLSLLSLALLLAACGNSTMSPYPSDATQSEINMAVMMGISVEELRSQTPEEHMKMMIEMQQQ' A
#
# COMPACT_ATOMS: atom_id res chain seq x y z
N MET A 1 47.74 9.90 2.94
CA MET A 1 46.53 9.04 3.04
C MET A 1 45.32 9.76 3.66
N LYS A 2 45.08 11.06 3.38
CA LYS A 2 43.92 11.80 3.93
C LYS A 2 42.77 11.99 2.93
N ARG A 3 43.01 11.72 1.63
CA ARG A 3 42.01 11.89 0.56
C ARG A 3 41.07 10.69 0.38
N LEU A 4 41.54 9.48 0.73
CA LEU A 4 40.73 8.24 0.71
C LEU A 4 39.60 8.26 1.74
N SER A 5 39.77 8.99 2.86
CA SER A 5 38.77 9.08 3.92
C SER A 5 37.54 9.93 3.55
N LEU A 6 37.66 10.81 2.54
CA LEU A 6 36.54 11.65 2.09
C LEU A 6 35.64 10.93 1.07
N LEU A 7 36.20 9.96 0.33
CA LEU A 7 35.46 9.16 -0.65
C LEU A 7 34.46 8.19 0.00
N SER A 8 34.82 7.61 1.15
CA SER A 8 33.93 6.72 1.91
C SER A 8 32.75 7.45 2.55
N LEU A 9 32.89 8.74 2.87
CA LEU A 9 31.81 9.52 3.50
C LEU A 9 30.72 9.91 2.49
N ALA A 10 31.07 10.13 1.21
CA ALA A 10 30.10 10.41 0.16
C ALA A 10 29.24 9.19 -0.23
N LEU A 11 29.79 7.96 -0.13
CA LEU A 11 29.05 6.73 -0.42
C LEU A 11 27.96 6.45 0.62
N LEU A 12 28.17 6.83 1.88
CA LEU A 12 27.22 6.59 2.98
C LEU A 12 25.97 7.48 2.89
N LEU A 13 26.08 8.69 2.34
CA LEU A 13 24.93 9.61 2.20
C LEU A 13 23.97 9.19 1.08
N ALA A 14 24.42 8.44 0.07
CA ALA A 14 23.57 7.99 -1.03
C ALA A 14 22.65 6.82 -0.66
N ALA A 15 22.90 6.11 0.45
CA ALA A 15 22.13 4.94 0.87
C ALA A 15 20.85 5.29 1.67
N CYS A 16 20.68 6.54 2.10
CA CYS A 16 19.50 6.96 2.88
C CYS A 16 18.38 7.57 2.04
N GLY A 17 18.49 7.55 0.71
CA GLY A 17 17.46 8.02 -0.22
C GLY A 17 16.34 7.00 -0.44
N ASN A 18 15.80 6.39 0.62
CA ASN A 18 14.55 5.62 0.51
C ASN A 18 13.39 6.62 0.49
N SER A 19 13.09 7.13 -0.70
CA SER A 19 11.84 7.82 -0.98
C SER A 19 10.71 6.88 -0.57
N THR A 20 10.12 7.12 0.60
CA THR A 20 8.94 6.41 1.09
C THR A 20 7.77 6.77 0.18
N MET A 21 7.66 6.10 -0.96
CA MET A 21 6.39 6.04 -1.66
C MET A 21 5.42 5.35 -0.72
N SER A 22 4.37 6.08 -0.32
CA SER A 22 3.23 5.47 0.36
C SER A 22 2.76 4.28 -0.48
N PRO A 23 2.59 3.09 0.11
CA PRO A 23 2.03 1.95 -0.62
C PRO A 23 0.54 2.14 -0.95
N TYR A 24 -0.07 3.23 -0.44
CA TYR A 24 -1.48 3.57 -0.65
C TYR A 24 -1.63 4.73 -1.64
N PRO A 25 -2.74 4.77 -2.38
CA PRO A 25 -3.10 5.88 -3.26
C PRO A 25 -3.07 7.21 -2.51
N SER A 26 -2.62 8.27 -3.17
CA SER A 26 -2.53 9.61 -2.56
C SER A 26 -3.89 10.20 -2.17
N ASP A 27 -4.97 9.70 -2.74
CA ASP A 27 -6.36 10.09 -2.51
C ASP A 27 -7.10 9.15 -1.54
N ALA A 28 -6.44 8.09 -1.06
CA ALA A 28 -7.05 7.16 -0.12
C ALA A 28 -7.25 7.82 1.25
N THR A 29 -8.48 7.74 1.77
CA THR A 29 -8.77 8.17 3.14
C THR A 29 -8.19 7.17 4.15
N GLN A 30 -7.89 7.64 5.37
CA GLN A 30 -7.40 6.75 6.43
C GLN A 30 -8.37 5.60 6.74
N SER A 31 -9.68 5.82 6.57
CA SER A 31 -10.70 4.79 6.77
C SER A 31 -10.57 3.66 5.75
N GLU A 32 -10.39 4.00 4.47
CA GLU A 32 -10.18 3.01 3.40
C GLU A 32 -8.90 2.22 3.62
N ILE A 33 -7.81 2.89 4.01
CA ILE A 33 -6.54 2.23 4.36
C ILE A 33 -6.74 1.24 5.49
N ASN A 34 -7.41 1.66 6.58
CA ASN A 34 -7.64 0.79 7.73
C ASN A 34 -8.51 -0.43 7.36
N MET A 35 -9.54 -0.25 6.53
CA MET A 35 -10.37 -1.35 6.05
C MET A 35 -9.59 -2.31 5.17
N ALA A 36 -8.86 -1.79 4.18
CA ALA A 36 -8.04 -2.60 3.27
C ALA A 36 -7.01 -3.43 4.06
N VAL A 37 -6.34 -2.83 5.04
CA VAL A 37 -5.41 -3.52 5.96
C VAL A 37 -6.11 -4.60 6.78
N MET A 38 -7.29 -4.30 7.34
CA MET A 38 -8.06 -5.27 8.13
C MET A 38 -8.49 -6.49 7.31
N MET A 39 -8.85 -6.26 6.04
CA MET A 39 -9.29 -7.30 5.10
C MET A 39 -8.11 -8.00 4.40
N GLY A 40 -6.89 -7.47 4.53
CA GLY A 40 -5.71 -8.01 3.84
C GLY A 40 -5.74 -7.80 2.32
N ILE A 41 -6.44 -6.78 1.83
CA ILE A 41 -6.58 -6.45 0.40
C ILE A 41 -6.02 -5.06 0.10
N SER A 42 -5.92 -4.68 -1.17
CA SER A 42 -5.56 -3.32 -1.58
C SER A 42 -6.73 -2.33 -1.45
N VAL A 43 -6.46 -1.02 -1.43
CA VAL A 43 -7.51 0.01 -1.44
C VAL A 43 -8.31 -0.02 -2.75
N GLU A 44 -7.64 -0.30 -3.86
CA GLU A 44 -8.25 -0.51 -5.17
C GLU A 44 -9.23 -1.68 -5.16
N GLU A 45 -8.83 -2.79 -4.54
CA GLU A 45 -9.66 -3.99 -4.43
C GLU A 45 -10.83 -3.79 -3.48
N LEU A 46 -10.64 -3.00 -2.42
CA LEU A 46 -11.74 -2.53 -1.58
C LEU A 46 -12.75 -1.69 -2.37
N ARG A 47 -12.28 -0.80 -3.26
CA ARG A 47 -13.13 0.06 -4.11
C ARG A 47 -13.80 -0.69 -5.25
N SER A 48 -13.19 -1.78 -5.73
CA SER A 48 -13.78 -2.61 -6.77
C SER A 48 -14.88 -3.54 -6.27
N GLN A 49 -15.06 -3.67 -4.95
CA GLN A 49 -16.20 -4.40 -4.41
C GLN A 49 -17.49 -3.71 -4.82
N THR A 50 -18.14 -4.25 -5.84
CA THR A 50 -19.40 -3.71 -6.33
C THR A 50 -20.56 -4.23 -5.47
N PRO A 51 -21.60 -3.41 -5.23
CA PRO A 51 -22.83 -3.88 -4.62
C PRO A 51 -23.45 -5.08 -5.36
N GLU A 52 -23.22 -5.20 -6.68
CA GLU A 52 -23.73 -6.27 -7.52
C GLU A 52 -23.09 -7.63 -7.20
N GLU A 53 -21.77 -7.69 -7.03
CA GLU A 53 -21.08 -8.92 -6.60
C GLU A 53 -21.47 -9.32 -5.18
N HIS A 54 -21.63 -8.34 -4.30
CA HIS A 54 -22.09 -8.58 -2.94
C HIS A 54 -23.52 -9.15 -2.92
N MET A 55 -24.39 -8.62 -3.78
CA MET A 55 -25.78 -9.06 -3.91
C MET A 55 -25.89 -10.46 -4.53
N LYS A 56 -25.05 -10.79 -5.52
CA LYS A 56 -24.99 -12.14 -6.10
C LYS A 56 -24.58 -13.17 -5.05
N MET A 57 -23.57 -12.88 -4.23
CA MET A 57 -23.14 -13.74 -3.13
C MET A 57 -24.27 -13.99 -2.10
N MET A 58 -25.04 -12.94 -1.78
CA MET A 58 -26.19 -13.07 -0.87
C MET A 58 -27.31 -13.94 -1.46
N ILE A 59 -27.58 -13.83 -2.76
CA ILE A 59 -28.57 -14.66 -3.46
C ILE A 59 -28.13 -16.14 -3.46
N GLU A 60 -26.85 -16.42 -3.72
CA GLU A 60 -26.31 -17.78 -3.74
C GLU A 60 -26.34 -18.44 -2.35
N MET A 61 -26.08 -17.69 -1.27
CA MET A 61 -26.21 -18.19 0.11
C MET A 61 -27.65 -18.42 0.55
N GLN A 62 -28.62 -17.71 -0.04
CA GLN A 62 -30.04 -17.86 0.30
C GLN A 62 -30.71 -19.04 -0.44
N GLN A 63 -30.06 -19.59 -1.46
CA GLN A 63 -30.54 -20.73 -2.25
C GLN A 63 -29.98 -22.09 -1.80
N GLN A 64 -29.14 -22.13 -0.76
CA GLN A 64 -28.71 -23.35 -0.07
C GLN A 64 -29.48 -23.53 1.25
#